data_AF-A0A2N6G3T4-F1
#
_entry.id   AF-A0A2N6G3T4-F1
#
_cell.length_a   1.000
_cell.length_b   1.000
_cell.length_c   1.000
_cell.angle_alpha   90.00
_cell.angle_beta   90.00
_cell.angle_gamma   90.00
#
_symmetry.space_group_name_H-M   'P 1'
#
loop_
_entity.id
_entity.type
_entity.pdbx_description
1 polymer ?
#
loop_
_entity_poly.entity_id
_entity_poly.type
_entity_poly.pdbx_seq_one_letter_code
_entity_poly.pdbx_strand_id
1 'polypeptide(L)'
;MDILKKAYDWAYTYEFTPIEIEYAGKLALKMLDDSCQMSSEERMMFFYVYDAITDREDIILDDDMNRLILLARDRTTIYSKPEFANIVHACKEDIIPNMLKVHMKAYKKMVRENIY
;
A
#
# COMPACT_ATOMS: atom_id res chain seq x y z
N MET A 1 5.42 -10.30 -14.37
CA MET A 1 4.52 -9.32 -15.03
C MET A 1 3.06 -9.73 -14.90
N ASP A 2 2.72 -11.01 -15.12
CA ASP A 2 1.35 -11.52 -15.01
C ASP A 2 0.71 -11.31 -13.61
N ILE A 3 1.43 -11.67 -12.53
CA ILE A 3 0.95 -11.47 -11.15
C ILE A 3 0.69 -10.00 -10.79
N LEU A 4 1.52 -9.07 -11.27
CA LEU A 4 1.33 -7.64 -10.97
C LEU A 4 0.08 -7.10 -11.64
N LYS A 5 -0.13 -7.45 -12.92
CA LYS A 5 -1.35 -7.10 -13.65
C LYS A 5 -2.58 -7.73 -12.98
N LYS A 6 -2.52 -9.03 -12.62
CA LYS A 6 -3.58 -9.72 -11.88
C LYS A 6 -3.92 -8.99 -10.57
N ALA A 7 -2.89 -8.55 -9.82
CA ALA A 7 -3.07 -7.82 -8.57
C ALA A 7 -3.79 -6.49 -8.75
N TYR A 8 -3.38 -5.72 -9.75
CA TYR A 8 -4.05 -4.47 -10.09
C TYR A 8 -5.49 -4.70 -10.54
N ASP A 9 -5.72 -5.57 -11.54
CA ASP A 9 -7.04 -5.81 -12.12
C ASP A 9 -8.06 -6.30 -11.08
N TRP A 10 -7.62 -7.22 -10.20
CA TRP A 10 -8.45 -7.69 -9.10
C TRP A 10 -8.79 -6.54 -8.13
N ALA A 11 -7.79 -5.79 -7.66
CA ALA A 11 -8.01 -4.71 -6.71
C ALA A 11 -8.88 -3.58 -7.30
N TYR A 12 -8.77 -3.33 -8.60
CA TYR A 12 -9.58 -2.32 -9.29
C TYR A 12 -11.09 -2.64 -9.24
N THR A 13 -11.45 -3.91 -9.06
CA THR A 13 -12.85 -4.37 -9.05
C THR A 13 -13.32 -4.92 -7.70
N TYR A 14 -12.40 -5.18 -6.77
CA TYR A 14 -12.71 -5.74 -5.46
C TYR A 14 -13.41 -4.72 -4.54
N GLU A 15 -14.51 -5.11 -3.90
CA GLU A 15 -15.21 -4.25 -2.93
C GLU A 15 -14.46 -4.20 -1.59
N PHE A 16 -13.45 -3.34 -1.49
CA PHE A 16 -12.72 -3.15 -0.24
C PHE A 16 -13.61 -2.53 0.83
N THR A 17 -13.50 -3.07 2.05
CA THR A 17 -14.03 -2.43 3.24
C THR A 17 -13.15 -1.24 3.67
N PRO A 18 -13.67 -0.27 4.44
CA PRO A 18 -12.88 0.88 4.89
C PRO A 18 -11.60 0.50 5.64
N ILE A 19 -11.65 -0.58 6.44
CA ILE A 19 -10.48 -1.06 7.18
C ILE A 19 -9.42 -1.68 6.26
N GLU A 20 -9.81 -2.31 5.15
CA GLU A 20 -8.84 -2.85 4.20
C GLU A 20 -8.14 -1.73 3.43
N ILE A 21 -8.87 -0.67 3.06
CA ILE A 21 -8.30 0.54 2.44
C ILE A 21 -7.28 1.20 3.38
N GLU A 22 -7.63 1.38 4.65
CA GLU A 22 -6.73 1.93 5.67
C GLU A 22 -5.43 1.11 5.76
N TYR A 23 -5.54 -0.22 5.77
CA TYR A 23 -4.38 -1.10 5.89
C TYR A 23 -3.59 -1.26 4.59
N ALA A 24 -4.20 -1.03 3.42
CA ALA A 24 -3.49 -0.87 2.16
C ALA A 24 -2.56 0.35 2.23
N GLY A 25 -3.07 1.50 2.68
CA GLY A 25 -2.28 2.73 2.89
C GLY A 25 -1.16 2.55 3.90
N LYS A 26 -1.43 1.97 5.08
CA LYS A 26 -0.39 1.70 6.09
C LYS A 26 0.70 0.76 5.58
N LEU A 27 0.33 -0.24 4.77
CA LEU A 27 1.33 -1.13 4.17
C LEU A 27 2.17 -0.39 3.13
N ALA A 28 1.54 0.41 2.26
CA ALA A 28 2.24 1.24 1.28
C ALA A 28 3.23 2.19 1.95
N LEU A 29 2.83 2.89 3.01
CA LEU A 29 3.70 3.75 3.81
C LEU A 29 4.94 2.98 4.33
N LYS A 30 4.71 1.81 4.93
CA LYS A 30 5.79 0.97 5.46
C LYS A 30 6.74 0.48 4.36
N MET A 31 6.23 0.20 3.16
CA MET A 31 7.04 -0.24 2.02
C MET A 31 7.88 0.91 1.44
N LEU A 32 7.32 2.13 1.36
CA LEU A 32 8.05 3.31 0.89
C LEU A 32 9.23 3.68 1.79
N ASP A 33 9.13 3.46 3.09
CA ASP A 33 10.19 3.64 4.08
C ASP A 33 11.28 2.53 4.05
N ASP A 34 11.12 1.50 3.21
CA ASP A 34 12.02 0.33 3.16
C ASP A 34 12.10 -0.51 4.46
N SER A 35 11.27 -0.24 5.47
CA SER A 35 11.23 -1.02 6.72
C SER A 35 10.37 -2.30 6.64
N CYS A 36 10.00 -2.73 5.44
CA CYS A 36 9.18 -3.91 5.22
C CYS A 36 10.03 -5.18 5.02
N GLN A 37 9.69 -6.30 5.68
CA GLN A 37 10.45 -7.54 5.56
C GLN A 37 10.04 -8.41 4.34
N MET A 38 9.06 -7.95 3.56
CA MET A 38 8.60 -8.63 2.35
C MET A 38 9.64 -8.52 1.23
N SER A 39 9.69 -9.51 0.34
CA SER A 39 10.56 -9.49 -0.85
C SER A 39 10.17 -8.34 -1.79
N SER A 40 11.09 -7.91 -2.64
CA SER A 40 10.80 -6.86 -3.64
C SER A 40 9.61 -7.23 -4.54
N GLU A 41 9.50 -8.50 -4.94
CA GLU A 41 8.36 -8.99 -5.74
C GLU A 41 7.03 -8.86 -4.98
N GLU A 42 7.01 -9.25 -3.71
CA GLU A 42 5.81 -9.14 -2.89
C GLU A 42 5.44 -7.66 -2.63
N ARG A 43 6.43 -6.80 -2.38
CA ARG A 43 6.20 -5.36 -2.23
C ARG A 43 5.63 -4.74 -3.52
N MET A 44 6.16 -5.11 -4.69
CA MET A 44 5.61 -4.66 -5.98
C MET A 44 4.15 -5.09 -6.14
N MET A 45 3.81 -6.33 -5.81
CA MET A 45 2.42 -6.81 -5.87
C MET A 45 1.50 -5.98 -4.98
N PHE A 46 1.88 -5.72 -3.73
CA PHE A 46 1.08 -4.89 -2.83
C PHE A 46 1.00 -3.42 -3.26
N PHE A 47 2.04 -2.88 -3.92
CA PHE A 47 1.95 -1.56 -4.53
C PHE A 47 0.96 -1.53 -5.68
N TYR A 48 0.92 -2.57 -6.53
CA TYR A 48 -0.07 -2.62 -7.61
C TYR A 48 -1.51 -2.70 -7.08
N VAL A 49 -1.73 -3.39 -5.96
CA VAL A 49 -3.03 -3.36 -5.25
C VAL A 49 -3.36 -1.95 -4.77
N TYR A 50 -2.42 -1.28 -4.11
CA TYR A 50 -2.62 0.09 -3.62
C TYR A 50 -2.82 1.09 -4.78
N ASP A 51 -2.04 0.98 -5.84
CA ASP A 51 -2.15 1.82 -7.05
C ASP A 51 -3.56 1.66 -7.67
N ALA A 52 -4.09 0.44 -7.76
CA ALA A 52 -5.45 0.20 -8.22
C ALA A 52 -6.53 0.81 -7.32
N ILE A 53 -6.35 0.78 -5.99
CA ILE A 53 -7.25 1.48 -5.05
C ILE A 53 -7.20 2.99 -5.29
N THR A 54 -6.02 3.57 -5.54
CA THR A 54 -5.85 5.01 -5.76
C THR A 54 -6.39 5.49 -7.11
N ASP A 55 -6.43 4.62 -8.11
CA ASP A 55 -6.89 4.95 -9.46
C ASP A 55 -8.42 4.81 -9.61
N ARG A 56 -9.11 4.36 -8.56
CA ARG A 56 -10.57 4.23 -8.53
C ARG A 56 -11.25 5.53 -8.14
N GLU A 57 -12.20 5.97 -8.95
CA GLU A 57 -12.97 7.20 -8.70
C GLU A 57 -13.98 7.06 -7.55
N ASP A 58 -14.37 5.84 -7.20
CA ASP A 58 -15.34 5.55 -6.14
C ASP A 58 -14.70 5.45 -4.73
N ILE A 59 -13.37 5.50 -4.63
CA ILE A 59 -12.64 5.46 -3.37
C ILE A 59 -11.99 6.83 -3.10
N ILE A 60 -12.33 7.43 -1.96
CA ILE A 60 -11.77 8.71 -1.53
C ILE A 60 -10.63 8.44 -0.53
N LEU A 61 -9.41 8.85 -0.88
CA LEU A 61 -8.21 8.76 -0.06
C LEU A 61 -7.70 10.15 0.32
N ASP A 62 -8.48 10.89 1.09
CA ASP A 62 -8.24 12.30 1.38
C ASP A 62 -7.52 12.56 2.71
N ASP A 63 -7.14 11.53 3.44
CA ASP A 63 -6.33 11.66 4.64
C ASP A 63 -4.86 12.01 4.34
N ASP A 64 -4.20 12.61 5.33
CA ASP A 64 -2.83 13.13 5.17
C ASP A 64 -1.80 12.03 4.88
N MET A 65 -2.02 10.80 5.36
CA MET A 65 -1.14 9.66 5.08
C MET A 65 -1.23 9.29 3.59
N ASN A 66 -2.43 9.10 3.06
CA ASN A 66 -2.61 8.76 1.65
C ASN A 66 -2.12 9.88 0.72
N ARG A 67 -2.35 11.14 1.06
CA ARG A 67 -1.78 12.28 0.32
C ARG A 67 -0.25 12.22 0.26
N LEU A 68 0.40 11.94 1.39
CA LEU A 68 1.86 11.78 1.44
C LEU A 68 2.31 10.59 0.59
N ILE A 69 1.64 9.44 0.70
CA ILE A 69 1.98 8.25 -0.09
C ILE A 69 1.88 8.57 -1.59
N LEU A 70 0.80 9.20 -2.04
CA LEU A 70 0.60 9.58 -3.45
C LEU A 70 1.70 10.51 -3.97
N LEU A 71 2.15 11.47 -3.15
CA LEU A 71 3.27 12.35 -3.48
C LEU A 71 4.60 11.59 -3.57
N ALA A 72 4.87 10.74 -2.57
CA ALA A 72 6.12 10.02 -2.41
C ALA A 72 6.24 8.79 -3.33
N ARG A 73 5.13 8.23 -3.81
CA ARG A 73 5.11 7.03 -4.65
C ARG A 73 5.75 7.33 -6.00
N ASP A 74 6.78 6.54 -6.33
CA ASP A 74 7.26 6.37 -7.70
C ASP A 74 6.86 4.98 -8.19
N ARG A 75 5.90 4.93 -9.13
CA ARG A 75 5.33 3.69 -9.65
C ARG A 75 6.35 2.82 -10.42
N THR A 76 7.53 3.34 -10.72
CA THR A 76 8.61 2.58 -11.38
C THR A 76 9.51 1.80 -10.42
N THR A 77 9.38 2.03 -9.11
CA THR A 77 10.23 1.42 -8.06
C THR A 77 9.39 0.99 -6.85
N ILE A 78 10.02 0.36 -5.87
CA ILE A 78 9.41 0.03 -4.56
C ILE A 78 9.77 1.03 -3.46
N TYR A 79 10.62 2.01 -3.76
CA TYR A 79 11.05 3.03 -2.82
C TYR A 79 10.26 4.33 -2.98
N SER A 80 10.27 5.18 -1.96
CA SER A 80 9.83 6.57 -2.13
C SER A 80 10.75 7.36 -3.05
N LYS A 81 10.20 8.35 -3.74
CA LYS A 81 10.98 9.44 -4.33
C LYS A 81 11.93 10.03 -3.27
N PRO A 82 13.22 10.25 -3.58
CA PRO A 82 14.23 10.62 -2.57
C PRO A 82 13.88 11.86 -1.74
N GLU A 83 13.24 12.86 -2.36
CA GLU A 83 12.85 14.11 -1.71
C GLU A 83 11.77 13.93 -0.61
N PHE A 84 11.04 12.82 -0.61
CA PHE A 84 10.03 12.51 0.41
C PHE A 84 10.50 11.51 1.47
N ALA A 85 11.68 10.90 1.33
CA ALA A 85 12.14 9.80 2.19
C ALA A 85 12.09 10.13 3.69
N ASN A 86 12.56 11.33 4.07
CA ASN A 86 12.55 11.77 5.48
C ASN A 86 11.13 11.96 6.03
N ILE A 87 10.20 12.47 5.21
CA ILE A 87 8.82 12.74 5.63
C ILE A 87 8.04 11.42 5.72
N VAL A 88 8.26 10.51 4.77
CA VAL A 88 7.73 9.14 4.80
C VAL A 88 8.18 8.42 6.06
N HIS A 89 9.46 8.53 6.41
CA HIS A 89 10.01 7.94 7.64
C HIS A 89 9.32 8.49 8.89
N ALA A 90 9.21 9.81 9.02
CA ALA A 90 8.56 10.45 10.16
C ALA A 90 7.08 10.07 10.28
N CYS A 91 6.34 10.07 9.17
CA CYS A 91 4.94 9.65 9.12
C CYS A 91 4.78 8.18 9.53
N LYS A 92 5.68 7.31 9.07
CA LYS A 92 5.70 5.90 9.47
C LYS A 92 5.89 5.74 10.97
N GLU A 93 6.81 6.47 11.58
CA GLU A 93 7.09 6.41 13.02
C GLU A 93 5.89 6.85 13.87
N ASP A 94 5.03 7.71 13.35
CA ASP A 94 3.80 8.14 14.05
C ASP A 94 2.66 7.12 13.89
N ILE A 95 2.45 6.60 12.67
CA ILE A 95 1.27 5.79 12.33
C ILE A 95 1.45 4.31 12.68
N ILE A 96 2.59 3.72 12.32
CA ILE A 96 2.77 2.26 12.37
C ILE A 96 2.80 1.70 13.81
N PRO A 97 3.38 2.36 14.82
CA PRO A 97 3.34 1.83 16.19
C PRO A 97 1.91 1.65 16.74
N ASN A 98 0.98 2.49 16.29
CA ASN A 98 -0.42 2.50 16.74
C ASN A 98 -1.32 1.54 15.93
N MET A 99 -0.81 0.89 14.89
CA MET A 99 -1.62 -0.03 14.09
C MET A 99 -1.88 -1.37 14.82
N LEU A 100 -3.08 -1.92 14.65
CA LEU A 100 -3.37 -3.28 15.10
C LEU A 100 -2.76 -4.29 14.11
N LYS A 101 -1.83 -5.12 14.61
CA LYS A 101 -1.13 -6.14 13.79
C LYS A 101 -2.07 -7.20 13.20
N VAL A 102 -3.22 -7.47 13.85
CA VAL A 102 -4.21 -8.45 13.39
C VAL A 102 -4.81 -8.06 12.04
N HIS A 103 -5.20 -6.79 11.86
CA HIS A 103 -5.76 -6.30 10.60
C HIS A 103 -4.70 -6.26 9.49
N MET A 104 -3.46 -5.88 9.80
CA MET A 104 -2.35 -5.95 8.82
C MET A 104 -2.10 -7.39 8.34
N LYS A 105 -2.21 -8.38 9.23
CA LYS A 105 -2.11 -9.79 8.85
C LYS A 105 -3.30 -10.25 8.02
N ALA A 106 -4.51 -9.86 8.40
CA ALA A 106 -5.74 -10.19 7.69
C ALA A 106 -5.74 -9.62 6.26
N TYR A 107 -5.43 -8.33 6.11
CA TYR A 107 -5.32 -7.66 4.81
C TYR A 107 -4.31 -8.37 3.90
N LYS A 108 -3.09 -8.62 4.38
CA LYS A 108 -2.07 -9.32 3.57
C LYS A 108 -2.48 -10.74 3.20
N LYS A 109 -3.20 -11.43 4.08
CA LYS A 109 -3.72 -12.77 3.80
C LYS A 109 -4.77 -12.71 2.70
N MET A 110 -5.76 -11.84 2.83
CA MET A 110 -6.83 -11.65 1.86
C MET A 110 -6.29 -11.33 0.47
N VAL A 111 -5.33 -10.40 0.36
CA VAL A 111 -4.70 -10.08 -0.93
C VAL A 111 -4.03 -11.33 -1.51
N ARG A 112 -3.20 -12.03 -0.74
CA ARG A 112 -2.48 -13.22 -1.25
C ARG A 112 -3.44 -14.32 -1.71
N GLU A 113 -4.53 -14.56 -1.00
CA GLU A 113 -5.54 -15.59 -1.35
C GLU A 113 -6.28 -15.28 -2.67
N ASN A 114 -6.34 -14.02 -3.09
CA ASN A 114 -6.97 -13.64 -4.35
C ASN A 114 -5.97 -13.59 -5.52
N ILE A 115 -4.67 -13.46 -5.23
CA ILE A 115 -3.62 -13.35 -6.25
C ILE A 115 -2.96 -14.69 -6.56
N TYR A 116 -2.75 -15.55 -5.57
CA TYR A 116 -2.15 -16.88 -5.74
C TYR A 116 -3.23 -17.96 -5.77
#